data_AF-A0A160V652-F1
#
_entry.id   AF-A0A160V652-F1
#
_cell.length_a   1.000
_cell.length_b   1.000
_cell.length_c   1.000
_cell.angle_alpha   90.00
_cell.angle_beta   90.00
_cell.angle_gamma   90.00
#
_symmetry.space_group_name_H-M   'P 1'
#
loop_
_entity.id
_entity.type
_entity.pdbx_description
1 polymer ?
#
loop_
_entity_poly.entity_id
_entity_poly.type
_entity_poly.pdbx_seq_one_letter_code
_entity_poly.pdbx_strand_id
1 'polypeptide(L)'
;MSSPETRSGAIKDLVESVGGQIITFGYCFGDYDFVGVFEFPDNTTAASLVMTVASTGSITNAKIAVLIPIADSFATAQKASDMTFRAQGR
;
A
#
# COMPACT_ATOMS: atom_id res chain seq x y z
N MET A 1 -2.57 -26.72 4.70
CA MET A 1 -3.23 -26.08 3.54
C MET A 1 -3.78 -24.75 4.02
N SER A 2 -3.22 -23.63 3.60
CA SER A 2 -3.69 -22.31 4.02
C SER A 2 -5.01 -22.02 3.31
N SER A 3 -6.13 -21.98 4.05
CA SER A 3 -7.41 -21.51 3.51
C SER A 3 -7.35 -19.99 3.31
N PRO A 4 -8.22 -19.41 2.45
CA PRO A 4 -8.33 -17.95 2.31
C PRO A 4 -8.55 -17.25 3.66
N GLU A 5 -9.34 -17.88 4.53
CA GLU A 5 -9.70 -17.38 5.86
C GLU A 5 -8.49 -17.27 6.81
N THR A 6 -7.57 -18.24 6.77
CA THR A 6 -6.32 -18.17 7.54
C THR A 6 -5.39 -17.05 7.04
N ARG A 7 -5.38 -16.78 5.73
CA ARG A 7 -4.58 -15.68 5.16
C ARG A 7 -5.12 -14.32 5.58
N SER A 8 -6.45 -14.16 5.59
CA SER A 8 -7.11 -12.93 6.07
C SER A 8 -6.77 -12.64 7.53
N GLY A 9 -6.73 -13.67 8.39
CA GLY A 9 -6.33 -13.53 9.79
C GLY A 9 -4.87 -13.07 9.95
N ALA A 10 -3.94 -13.71 9.24
CA ALA A 10 -2.52 -13.33 9.29
C ALA A 10 -2.27 -11.89 8.78
N ILE A 11 -3.00 -11.44 7.75
CA ILE A 11 -2.91 -10.07 7.25
C ILE A 11 -3.44 -9.09 8.29
N LYS A 12 -4.56 -9.42 8.95
CA LYS A 12 -5.13 -8.60 10.03
C LYS A 12 -4.15 -8.43 11.19
N ASP A 13 -3.62 -9.53 11.71
CA ASP A 13 -2.68 -9.50 12.84
C ASP A 13 -1.43 -8.67 12.49
N LEU A 14 -0.91 -8.83 11.28
CA LEU A 14 0.24 -8.08 10.80
C LEU A 14 -0.05 -6.57 10.69
N VAL A 15 -1.19 -6.19 10.11
CA VAL A 15 -1.61 -4.79 9.98
C VAL A 15 -1.82 -4.13 11.35
N GLU A 16 -2.52 -4.82 12.26
CA GLU A 16 -2.78 -4.31 13.62
C GLU A 16 -1.48 -4.20 14.44
N SER A 17 -0.51 -5.11 14.25
CA SER A 17 0.78 -5.08 14.98
C SER A 17 1.61 -3.82 14.73
N VAL A 18 1.38 -3.14 13.61
CA VAL A 18 2.04 -1.88 13.24
C VAL A 18 1.14 -0.66 13.41
N GLY A 19 0.01 -0.82 14.12
CA GLY A 19 -0.95 0.26 14.34
C GLY A 19 -1.76 0.64 13.09
N GLY A 20 -1.82 -0.23 12.09
CA GLY A 20 -2.64 -0.06 10.91
C GLY A 20 -4.06 -0.60 11.09
N GLN A 21 -4.91 -0.27 10.14
CA GLN A 21 -6.29 -0.73 10.05
C GLN A 21 -6.61 -1.19 8.62
N ILE A 22 -7.34 -2.30 8.51
CA ILE A 22 -7.92 -2.73 7.23
C ILE A 22 -9.25 -2.01 7.02
N ILE A 23 -9.36 -1.20 5.97
CA ILE A 23 -10.62 -0.55 5.58
C ILE A 23 -11.45 -1.51 4.72
N THR A 24 -10.80 -2.17 3.75
CA THR A 24 -11.39 -3.27 2.97
C THR A 24 -10.29 -4.18 2.48
N PHE A 25 -10.58 -5.48 2.35
CA PHE A 25 -9.70 -6.45 1.73
C PHE A 25 -10.54 -7.58 1.15
N GLY A 26 -10.35 -7.91 -0.12
CA GLY A 26 -11.16 -8.90 -0.80
C GLY A 26 -10.57 -9.39 -2.10
N TYR A 27 -11.18 -10.46 -2.64
CA TYR A 27 -10.83 -11.00 -3.94
C TYR A 27 -11.28 -10.06 -5.06
N CYS A 28 -10.49 -9.94 -6.12
CA CYS A 28 -10.87 -9.21 -7.33
C CYS A 28 -10.58 -10.04 -8.59
N PHE A 29 -11.35 -9.77 -9.65
CA PHE A 29 -11.05 -10.31 -10.97
C PHE A 29 -10.03 -9.42 -11.68
N GLY A 30 -9.10 -10.04 -12.43
CA GLY A 30 -8.10 -9.34 -13.23
C GLY A 30 -6.70 -9.90 -13.00
N ASP A 31 -5.69 -9.03 -13.10
CA ASP A 31 -4.27 -9.41 -13.00
C ASP A 31 -3.80 -9.70 -11.56
N TYR A 32 -4.65 -9.44 -10.56
CA TYR A 32 -4.34 -9.61 -9.14
C TYR A 32 -5.44 -10.44 -8.48
N ASP A 33 -5.06 -11.25 -7.49
CA ASP A 33 -6.01 -12.08 -6.72
C ASP A 33 -6.72 -11.28 -5.62
N PHE A 34 -6.14 -10.18 -5.15
CA PHE A 34 -6.67 -9.40 -4.02
C PHE A 34 -6.54 -7.90 -4.23
N VAL A 35 -7.51 -7.17 -3.69
CA VAL A 35 -7.47 -5.72 -3.53
C VAL A 35 -7.79 -5.36 -2.08
N GLY A 36 -7.07 -4.37 -1.55
CA GLY A 36 -7.35 -3.86 -0.22
C GLY A 36 -7.03 -2.39 -0.08
N VAL A 37 -7.72 -1.74 0.84
CA VAL A 37 -7.45 -0.39 1.32
C VAL A 37 -7.12 -0.51 2.80
N PHE A 38 -5.98 0.06 3.17
CA PHE A 38 -5.43 0.01 4.51
C PHE A 38 -5.10 1.44 4.94
N GLU A 39 -5.28 1.72 6.22
CA GLU A 39 -4.86 2.95 6.85
C GLU A 39 -3.69 2.65 7.79
N PHE A 40 -2.68 3.51 7.78
CA PHE A 40 -1.49 3.38 8.61
C PHE A 40 -1.15 4.72 9.25
N PRO A 41 -0.41 4.73 10.38
CA PRO A 41 0.00 5.97 11.04
C PRO A 41 0.83 6.90 10.13
N ASP A 42 1.65 6.32 9.25
CA ASP A 42 2.48 7.04 8.30
C ASP A 42 2.93 6.15 7.13
N ASN A 43 3.49 6.79 6.08
CA ASN A 43 3.95 6.11 4.87
C ASN A 43 5.16 5.17 5.10
N THR A 44 6.00 5.45 6.10
CA THR A 44 7.15 4.59 6.44
C THR A 44 6.64 3.29 7.03
N THR A 45 5.67 3.36 7.94
CA THR A 45 4.99 2.20 8.51
C THR A 45 4.35 1.35 7.41
N ALA A 46 3.56 1.96 6.51
CA ALA A 46 2.98 1.26 5.37
C ALA A 46 4.04 0.59 4.46
N ALA A 47 5.11 1.32 4.10
CA ALA A 47 6.18 0.82 3.24
C ALA A 47 6.95 -0.35 3.90
N SER A 48 7.24 -0.27 5.20
CA SER A 48 7.91 -1.34 5.94
C SER A 48 7.09 -2.64 5.95
N LEU A 49 5.77 -2.53 6.07
CA LEU A 49 4.86 -3.67 5.99
C LEU A 49 4.96 -4.34 4.62
N VAL A 50 4.88 -3.52 3.56
CA VAL A 50 4.97 -3.98 2.17
C VAL A 50 6.29 -4.69 1.91
N MET A 51 7.41 -4.11 2.36
CA MET A 51 8.74 -4.72 2.22
C MET A 51 8.83 -6.04 2.99
N THR A 52 8.27 -6.10 4.19
CA THR A 52 8.24 -7.31 5.01
C THR A 52 7.45 -8.41 4.31
N VAL A 53 6.25 -8.13 3.83
CA VAL A 53 5.42 -9.12 3.13
C VAL A 53 6.08 -9.56 1.82
N ALA A 54 6.64 -8.62 1.05
CA ALA A 54 7.36 -8.95 -0.18
C ALA A 54 8.57 -9.87 0.07
N SER A 55 9.28 -9.68 1.19
CA SER A 55 10.44 -10.52 1.55
C SER A 55 10.10 -11.99 1.84
N THR A 56 8.82 -12.29 2.15
CA THR A 56 8.38 -13.67 2.43
C THR A 56 8.28 -14.56 1.18
N GLY A 57 8.32 -13.96 -0.03
CA GLY A 57 8.04 -14.67 -1.28
C GLY A 57 6.57 -15.08 -1.45
N SER A 58 5.68 -14.68 -0.54
CA SER A 58 4.24 -15.01 -0.59
C SER A 58 3.45 -14.16 -1.60
N ILE A 59 4.06 -13.09 -2.11
CA ILE A 59 3.47 -12.19 -3.11
C ILE A 59 4.33 -12.24 -4.37
N THR A 60 3.73 -12.70 -5.46
CA THR A 60 4.38 -12.73 -6.79
C THR A 60 4.30 -11.38 -7.50
N ASN A 61 3.17 -10.68 -7.34
CA ASN A 61 2.95 -9.38 -7.98
C ASN A 61 2.12 -8.48 -7.04
N ALA A 62 2.65 -7.30 -6.72
CA ALA A 62 1.96 -6.31 -5.90
C ALA A 62 2.11 -4.91 -6.47
N LYS A 63 1.02 -4.16 -6.42
CA LYS A 63 0.98 -2.74 -6.72
C LYS A 63 0.49 -2.00 -5.50
N ILE A 64 1.35 -1.13 -4.97
CA ILE A 64 1.03 -0.29 -3.81
C ILE A 64 0.89 1.15 -4.30
N ALA A 65 -0.20 1.80 -3.90
CA ALA A 65 -0.46 3.19 -4.18
C ALA A 65 -0.86 3.88 -2.88
N VAL A 66 -0.23 5.02 -2.59
CA VAL A 66 -0.64 5.90 -1.50
C VAL A 66 -1.85 6.71 -1.99
N LEU A 67 -2.93 6.69 -1.22
CA LEU A 67 -4.09 7.52 -1.50
C LEU A 67 -3.81 8.94 -0.98
N ILE A 68 -3.72 9.90 -1.89
CA ILE A 68 -3.55 11.31 -1.55
C ILE A 68 -4.96 11.91 -1.34
N PRO A 69 -5.26 12.51 -0.17
CA PRO A 69 -6.52 13.22 0.03
C PRO A 69 -6.71 14.34 -0.99
N ILE A 70 -7.96 14.59 -1.38
CA ILE A 70 -8.31 15.68 -2.31
C ILE A 70 -7.82 17.03 -1.78
N ALA A 71 -7.89 17.26 -0.46
CA ALA A 71 -7.42 18.49 0.18
C ALA A 71 -5.92 18.73 -0.05
N ASP A 72 -5.11 17.68 -0.01
CA ASP A 72 -3.66 17.75 -0.21
C ASP A 72 -3.28 17.85 -1.69
N SER A 73 -4.20 17.49 -2.59
CA SER A 73 -3.97 17.51 -4.04
C SER A 73 -3.73 18.93 -4.57
N PHE A 74 -4.45 19.93 -4.04
CA PHE A 74 -4.24 21.33 -4.43
C PHE A 74 -2.88 21.85 -3.95
N ALA A 75 -2.54 21.61 -2.68
CA ALA A 75 -1.24 22.00 -2.12
C ALA A 75 -0.09 21.31 -2.86
N THR A 76 -0.29 20.05 -3.27
CA THR A 76 0.66 19.29 -4.10
C THR A 76 0.82 19.94 -5.48
N ALA A 77 -0.28 20.29 -6.15
CA ALA A 77 -0.24 20.93 -7.46
C ALA A 77 0.47 22.30 -7.41
N GLN A 78 0.23 23.09 -6.36
CA GLN A 78 0.89 24.38 -6.16
C GLN A 78 2.40 24.22 -5.92
N LYS A 79 2.81 23.26 -5.09
CA LYS A 79 4.24 22.98 -4.91
C LYS A 79 4.89 22.50 -6.21
N ALA A 80 4.19 21.69 -7.00
CA ALA A 80 4.72 21.17 -8.25
C ALA A 80 5.00 22.27 -9.28
N SER A 81 4.21 23.36 -9.32
CA SER A 81 4.48 24.48 -10.24
C SER A 81 5.77 25.24 -9.94
N ASP A 82 6.27 25.16 -8.69
CA ASP A 82 7.50 25.82 -8.27
C ASP A 82 8.74 24.92 -8.45
N MET A 83 8.55 23.63 -8.73
CA MET A 83 9.64 22.67 -8.88
C MET A 83 10.15 22.62 -10.32
N THR A 84 11.47 22.77 -10.49
CA THR A 84 12.14 22.53 -11.78
C THR A 84 12.93 21.22 -11.70
N PHE A 85 12.54 20.20 -12.46
CA PHE A 85 13.30 18.96 -12.59
C PHE A 85 14.22 19.02 -13.81
N ARG A 86 15.53 18.87 -13.60
CA ARG A 86 16.48 18.61 -14.68
C ARG A 86 16.83 17.13 -14.66
N ALA A 87 16.25 16.38 -15.60
CA ALA A 87 16.64 14.99 -15.82
C ALA A 87 18.14 14.94 -16.11
N GLN A 88 18.90 14.19 -15.32
CA GLN A 88 20.25 13.81 -15.73
C GLN A 88 20.11 12.80 -16.89
N GLY A 89 21.01 12.92 -17.87
CA GLY A 89 20.86 12.40 -19.24
C GLY A 89 20.33 10.96 -19.40
N ARG A 90 19.77 10.70 -20.59
CA ARG A 90 19.55 9.33 -21.08
C ARG A 90 20.89 8.64 -21.35
#